data_AF-A0A4R2BTM6-F1
#
_entry.id   AF-A0A4R2BTM6-F1
#
_cell.length_a   1.000
_cell.length_b   1.000
_cell.length_c   1.000
_cell.angle_alpha   90.00
_cell.angle_beta   90.00
_cell.angle_gamma   90.00
#
_symmetry.space_group_name_H-M   'P 1'
#
loop_
_entity.id
_entity.type
_entity.pdbx_description
1 polymer ?
#
loop_
_entity_poly.entity_id
_entity_poly.type
_entity_poly.pdbx_seq_one_letter_code
_entity_poly.pdbx_strand_id
1 'polypeptide(L)'
;MVDVSVPAPARSGIYQADWLILYGVKLNEVEDFGEFDAGENGNASIQLQLYRAGVKQPKRLYSVVLAYGYAFEGRCYRLDTNRVFIIKSSSEEEAVGCGFDAAPAAPAAAAAPASPAPSYKMWRIRSSEELLEVALNYGEAKILILDANLPGKRSPNSYAITMALAHRDGRLNRD
;
A
#
# COMPACT_ATOMS: atom_id res chain seq x y z
N MET A 1 17.95 24.56 -5.88
CA MET A 1 16.84 24.12 -5.01
C MET A 1 15.89 23.37 -5.92
N VAL A 2 15.96 22.04 -5.92
CA VAL A 2 15.09 21.22 -6.77
C VAL A 2 13.70 21.30 -6.14
N ASP A 3 12.72 21.78 -6.90
CA ASP A 3 11.35 21.92 -6.40
C ASP A 3 10.82 20.51 -6.09
N VAL A 4 10.66 20.22 -4.80
CA VAL A 4 10.26 18.91 -4.25
C VAL A 4 8.84 18.52 -4.71
N SER A 5 8.15 19.44 -5.39
CA SER A 5 6.77 19.31 -5.85
C SER A 5 6.63 18.92 -7.32
N VAL A 6 7.74 18.71 -8.04
CA VAL A 6 7.68 18.36 -9.47
C VAL A 6 7.57 16.84 -9.61
N PRO A 7 6.47 16.30 -10.16
CA PRO A 7 6.35 14.86 -10.41
C PRO A 7 7.24 14.41 -11.56
N ALA A 8 7.55 13.11 -11.59
CA ALA A 8 8.30 12.54 -12.71
C ALA A 8 7.61 12.88 -14.04
N PRO A 9 8.37 13.28 -15.07
CA PRO A 9 7.81 13.36 -16.40
C PRO A 9 7.25 11.99 -16.81
N ALA A 10 6.24 12.01 -17.68
CA ALA A 10 5.84 10.83 -18.41
C ALA A 10 7.07 10.26 -19.12
N ARG A 11 7.22 8.92 -19.16
CA ARG A 11 8.26 8.29 -19.98
C ARG A 11 8.23 8.88 -21.39
N SER A 12 9.39 8.98 -22.03
CA SER A 12 9.48 9.32 -23.45
C SER A 12 8.61 8.34 -24.24
N GLY A 13 7.45 8.81 -24.73
CA GLY A 13 6.39 7.94 -25.22
C GLY A 13 5.01 8.57 -25.05
N ILE A 14 3.98 7.71 -25.01
CA ILE A 14 2.57 8.12 -24.95
C ILE A 14 2.23 8.56 -23.51
N TYR A 15 1.94 9.85 -23.32
CA TYR A 15 1.32 10.35 -22.11
C TYR A 15 -0.17 9.94 -22.08
N GLN A 16 -0.61 9.38 -20.95
CA GLN A 16 -2.02 9.10 -20.71
C GLN A 16 -2.52 10.03 -19.62
N ALA A 17 -3.61 10.75 -19.90
CA ALA A 17 -4.12 11.80 -19.03
C ALA A 17 -4.63 11.29 -17.68
N ASP A 18 -4.96 10.00 -17.58
CA ASP A 18 -5.50 9.33 -16.40
C ASP A 18 -4.43 8.62 -15.55
N TRP A 19 -3.15 8.89 -15.81
CA TRP A 19 -2.07 8.31 -15.00
C TRP A 19 -1.98 8.92 -13.61
N LEU A 20 -1.97 8.01 -12.64
CA LEU A 20 -1.62 8.24 -11.25
C LEU A 20 -0.28 7.55 -10.99
N ILE A 21 0.66 8.28 -10.40
CA ILE A 21 1.98 7.75 -10.02
C ILE A 21 1.96 7.50 -8.53
N LEU A 22 1.99 6.24 -8.10
CA LEU A 22 2.08 5.89 -6.69
C LEU A 22 3.56 5.79 -6.28
N TYR A 23 3.93 6.37 -5.15
CA TYR A 23 5.28 6.33 -4.58
C TYR A 23 5.30 5.51 -3.29
N GLY A 24 6.27 4.60 -3.18
CA GLY A 24 6.29 3.62 -2.10
C GLY A 24 7.56 2.79 -2.03
N VAL A 25 7.58 1.85 -1.09
CA VAL A 25 8.59 0.78 -1.02
C VAL A 25 7.94 -0.53 -1.37
N LYS A 26 8.61 -1.35 -2.18
CA LYS A 26 8.18 -2.71 -2.47
C LYS A 26 8.62 -3.64 -1.35
N LEU A 27 7.66 -4.32 -0.73
CA LEU A 27 7.93 -5.23 0.38
C LEU A 27 8.32 -6.64 -0.09
N ASN A 28 7.90 -7.03 -1.30
CA ASN A 28 8.26 -8.30 -1.94
C ASN A 28 9.38 -8.13 -2.98
N GLU A 29 10.44 -7.38 -2.63
CA GLU A 29 11.57 -7.13 -3.55
C GLU A 29 12.50 -8.35 -3.64
N VAL A 30 12.77 -9.01 -2.51
CA VAL A 30 13.62 -10.20 -2.43
C VAL A 30 12.79 -11.47 -2.60
N GLU A 31 11.73 -11.63 -1.82
CA GLU A 31 10.88 -12.81 -1.80
C GLU A 31 9.61 -12.64 -2.63
N ASP A 32 8.91 -13.75 -2.88
CA ASP A 32 7.61 -13.75 -3.58
C ASP A 32 6.45 -13.23 -2.73
N PHE A 33 6.66 -12.97 -1.44
CA PHE A 33 5.68 -12.47 -0.48
C PHE A 33 6.15 -11.15 0.14
N GLY A 34 5.21 -10.33 0.61
CA GLY A 34 5.51 -9.20 1.49
C GLY A 34 5.45 -9.64 2.96
N GLU A 35 6.32 -9.11 3.81
CA GLU A 35 6.38 -9.46 5.23
C GLU A 35 6.07 -8.23 6.10
N PHE A 36 5.31 -8.45 7.17
CA PHE A 36 4.90 -7.42 8.13
C PHE A 36 5.13 -7.94 9.55
N ASP A 37 5.48 -7.04 10.47
CA ASP A 37 5.43 -7.37 11.90
C ASP A 37 3.98 -7.59 12.34
N ALA A 38 3.75 -8.62 13.15
CA ALA A 38 2.43 -8.96 13.67
C ALA A 38 2.01 -8.12 14.91
N GLY A 39 2.78 -7.09 15.25
CA GLY A 39 2.61 -6.29 16.47
C GLY A 39 3.32 -6.87 17.69
N GLU A 40 4.18 -7.87 17.52
CA GLU A 40 4.93 -8.53 18.60
C GLU A 40 6.40 -8.11 18.65
N ASN A 41 6.73 -6.91 18.14
CA ASN A 41 8.07 -6.32 18.16
C ASN A 41 9.14 -7.23 17.52
N GLY A 42 8.81 -7.87 16.39
CA GLY A 42 9.71 -8.73 15.63
C GLY A 42 9.68 -10.20 16.02
N ASN A 43 8.88 -10.60 17.03
CA ASN A 43 8.76 -12.01 17.44
C ASN A 43 7.79 -12.81 16.55
N ALA A 44 6.91 -12.13 15.82
CA ALA A 44 5.96 -12.75 14.92
C ALA A 44 5.82 -11.91 13.65
N SER A 45 5.81 -12.59 12.50
CA SER A 45 5.71 -11.99 11.18
C SER A 45 4.50 -12.52 10.42
N ILE A 46 3.78 -11.66 9.72
CA ILE A 46 2.71 -12.02 8.78
C ILE A 46 3.24 -11.92 7.36
N GLN A 47 3.00 -12.97 6.57
CA GLN A 47 3.34 -12.99 5.15
C GLN A 47 2.09 -12.77 4.29
N LEU A 48 2.20 -11.88 3.32
CA LEU A 48 1.20 -11.60 2.31
C LEU A 48 1.68 -12.16 0.96
N GLN A 49 1.06 -13.26 0.55
CA GLN A 49 1.38 -13.96 -0.69
C GLN A 49 0.15 -13.97 -1.62
N LEU A 50 0.31 -13.49 -2.85
CA LEU A 50 -0.75 -13.56 -3.85
C LEU A 50 -0.81 -14.96 -4.48
N TYR A 51 -2.01 -15.54 -4.51
CA TYR A 51 -2.36 -16.73 -5.28
C TYR A 51 -3.42 -16.37 -6.33
N ARG A 52 -3.33 -16.94 -7.52
CA ARG A 52 -4.34 -16.82 -8.57
C ARG A 52 -4.76 -18.21 -9.02
N ALA A 53 -6.04 -18.55 -8.86
CA ALA A 53 -6.57 -19.88 -9.14
C ALA A 53 -5.77 -21.01 -8.47
N GLY A 54 -5.38 -20.83 -7.20
CA GLY A 54 -4.57 -21.79 -6.44
C GLY A 54 -3.07 -21.78 -6.75
N VAL A 55 -2.61 -20.99 -7.72
CA VAL A 55 -1.20 -20.92 -8.12
C VAL A 55 -0.51 -19.72 -7.47
N LYS A 56 0.61 -19.98 -6.77
CA LYS A 56 1.47 -18.93 -6.17
C LYS A 56 1.96 -17.99 -7.27
N GLN A 57 1.76 -16.68 -7.08
CA GLN A 57 2.25 -15.67 -8.01
C GLN A 57 3.68 -15.25 -7.63
N PRO A 58 4.61 -15.19 -8.58
CA PRO A 58 5.96 -14.68 -8.31
C PRO A 58 5.97 -13.15 -8.17
N LYS A 59 6.97 -12.60 -7.47
CA LYS A 59 7.14 -11.15 -7.23
C LYS A 59 7.20 -10.24 -8.47
N ARG A 60 7.35 -10.82 -9.65
CA ARG A 60 7.36 -10.10 -10.94
C ARG A 60 5.95 -9.83 -11.47
N LEU A 61 4.95 -10.59 -11.02
CA LEU A 61 3.56 -10.46 -11.47
C LEU A 61 2.71 -9.60 -10.55
N TYR A 62 3.24 -9.19 -9.40
CA TYR A 62 2.56 -8.29 -8.49
C TYR A 62 3.54 -7.61 -7.54
N SER A 63 3.15 -6.45 -7.03
CA SER A 63 3.93 -5.71 -6.03
C SER A 63 3.10 -5.53 -4.75
N VAL A 64 3.69 -5.86 -3.60
CA VAL A 64 3.19 -5.45 -2.29
C VAL A 64 3.86 -4.13 -1.96
N VAL A 65 3.08 -3.05 -1.92
CA VAL A 65 3.58 -1.69 -1.86
C VAL A 65 3.19 -1.04 -0.55
N LEU A 66 4.17 -0.59 0.22
CA LEU A 66 3.96 0.38 1.29
C LEU A 66 4.04 1.78 0.68
N ALA A 67 2.88 2.39 0.45
CA ALA A 67 2.74 3.67 -0.21
C ALA A 67 2.82 4.84 0.79
N TYR A 68 3.51 5.91 0.37
CA TYR A 68 3.71 7.13 1.15
C TYR A 68 3.09 8.38 0.49
N GLY A 69 2.88 8.33 -0.82
CA GLY A 69 2.39 9.46 -1.58
C GLY A 69 2.04 9.07 -3.00
N TYR A 70 1.44 10.00 -3.73
CA TYR A 70 1.10 9.82 -5.12
C TYR A 70 1.20 11.15 -5.88
N ALA A 71 1.36 11.08 -7.19
CA ALA A 71 1.20 12.22 -8.08
C ALA A 71 0.04 11.99 -9.04
N PHE A 72 -0.72 13.05 -9.27
CA PHE A 72 -1.86 13.05 -10.18
C PHE A 72 -2.03 14.45 -10.77
N GLU A 73 -2.29 14.55 -12.07
CA GLU A 73 -2.49 15.82 -12.80
C GLU A 73 -1.37 16.86 -12.57
N GLY A 74 -0.12 16.41 -12.53
CA GLY A 74 1.04 17.28 -12.37
C GLY A 74 1.25 17.79 -10.94
N ARG A 75 0.54 17.24 -9.95
CA ARG A 75 0.67 17.61 -8.53
C ARG A 75 1.11 16.41 -7.71
N CYS A 76 1.93 16.66 -6.69
CA CYS A 76 2.35 15.67 -5.72
C CYS A 76 1.50 15.75 -4.44
N TYR A 77 1.13 14.61 -3.90
CA TYR A 77 0.35 14.47 -2.68
C TYR A 77 1.03 13.47 -1.74
N ARG A 78 0.96 13.73 -0.43
CA ARG A 78 1.37 12.77 0.61
C ARG A 78 0.12 12.11 1.17
N LEU A 79 0.22 10.80 1.43
CA LEU A 79 -0.84 10.11 2.15
C LEU A 79 -0.80 10.55 3.61
N ASP A 80 -1.99 10.65 4.22
CA ASP A 80 -2.18 10.97 5.62
C ASP A 80 -1.59 9.88 6.54
N THR A 81 -1.74 8.64 6.10
CA THR A 81 -1.17 7.44 6.72
C THR A 81 -0.54 6.57 5.64
N ASN A 82 0.51 5.82 6.01
CA ASN A 82 1.12 4.87 5.09
C ASN A 82 0.13 3.74 4.83
N ARG A 83 -0.10 3.42 3.56
CA ARG A 83 -1.09 2.41 3.14
C ARG A 83 -0.42 1.28 2.40
N VAL A 84 -0.92 0.07 2.60
CA VAL A 84 -0.42 -1.10 1.88
C VAL A 84 -1.33 -1.39 0.72
N PHE A 85 -0.77 -1.48 -0.49
CA PHE A 85 -1.49 -1.86 -1.70
C PHE A 85 -0.89 -3.10 -2.34
N ILE A 86 -1.76 -3.94 -2.92
CA ILE A 86 -1.36 -4.99 -3.84
C ILE A 86 -1.64 -4.52 -5.27
N ILE A 87 -0.57 -4.31 -6.03
CA ILE A 87 -0.67 -3.88 -7.43
C ILE A 87 -0.40 -5.08 -8.35
N LYS A 88 -1.38 -5.38 -9.22
CA LYS A 88 -1.42 -6.62 -10.01
C LYS A 88 -0.80 -6.52 -11.41
N SER A 89 -0.52 -5.32 -11.90
CA SER A 89 -0.31 -5.05 -13.34
C SER A 89 0.85 -4.11 -13.67
N SER A 90 1.35 -3.32 -12.71
CA SER A 90 2.32 -2.27 -13.00
C SER A 90 3.76 -2.76 -12.89
N SER A 91 4.55 -2.47 -13.92
CA SER A 91 6.01 -2.50 -13.83
C SER A 91 6.47 -1.47 -12.81
N GLU A 92 7.21 -1.92 -11.79
CA GLU A 92 7.89 -1.02 -10.88
C GLU A 92 8.97 -0.22 -11.62
N GLU A 93 9.13 1.04 -11.22
CA GLU A 93 10.17 1.92 -11.74
C GLU A 93 10.91 2.57 -10.57
N GLU A 94 12.14 3.04 -10.82
CA GLU A 94 12.85 3.86 -9.84
C GLU A 94 12.07 5.15 -9.59
N ALA A 95 11.93 5.54 -8.33
CA ALA A 95 11.18 6.74 -7.98
C ALA A 95 11.89 7.99 -8.53
N VAL A 96 11.11 8.86 -9.17
CA VAL A 96 11.56 10.17 -9.69
C VAL A 96 10.47 11.22 -9.41
N GLY A 97 10.86 12.46 -9.13
CA GLY A 97 9.99 13.54 -8.68
C GLY A 97 9.41 13.38 -7.26
N CYS A 98 8.67 14.41 -6.84
CA CYS A 98 7.89 14.46 -5.59
C CYS A 98 8.69 14.23 -4.28
N GLY A 99 10.03 14.34 -4.35
CA GLY A 99 10.93 14.11 -3.21
C GLY A 99 11.13 12.63 -2.85
N PHE A 100 10.91 11.70 -3.78
CA PHE A 100 11.14 10.27 -3.58
C PHE A 100 12.39 9.75 -4.32
N ASP A 101 13.19 10.66 -4.89
CA ASP A 101 14.31 10.35 -5.80
C ASP A 101 15.56 9.87 -5.08
N ALA A 102 15.64 10.16 -3.77
CA ALA A 102 16.70 9.70 -2.91
C ALA A 102 16.26 8.42 -2.19
N ALA A 103 17.19 7.48 -2.00
CA ALA A 103 16.97 6.40 -1.04
C ALA A 103 16.61 7.00 0.33
N PRO A 104 15.64 6.42 1.07
CA PRO A 104 15.31 6.89 2.41
C PRO A 104 16.60 6.96 3.23
N ALA A 105 16.88 8.11 3.81
CA ALA A 105 18.05 8.28 4.66
C ALA A 105 17.99 7.20 5.75
N ALA A 106 18.93 6.25 5.73
CA ALA A 106 19.08 5.31 6.81
C ALA A 106 19.21 6.12 8.12
N PRO A 107 18.49 5.79 9.20
CA PRO A 107 18.67 6.47 10.46
C PRO A 107 20.16 6.36 10.85
N ALA A 108 20.82 7.50 11.07
CA ALA A 108 22.25 7.62 11.30
C ALA A 108 22.74 7.01 12.65
N ALA A 109 21.98 6.09 13.23
CA ALA A 109 22.24 5.51 14.54
C ALA A 109 21.61 4.11 14.68
N ALA A 110 21.98 3.17 13.82
CA ALA A 110 21.88 1.75 14.13
C ALA A 110 22.88 0.99 13.26
N ALA A 111 23.66 0.10 13.87
CA ALA A 111 24.54 -0.82 13.17
C ALA A 111 23.78 -1.49 12.01
N ALA A 112 24.44 -1.55 10.85
CA ALA A 112 23.89 -2.00 9.59
C ALA A 112 23.03 -3.27 9.73
N PRO A 113 21.77 -3.28 9.26
CA PRO A 113 21.16 -4.54 8.85
C PRO A 113 21.83 -5.00 7.55
N ALA A 114 22.01 -6.31 7.39
CA ALA A 114 22.65 -6.97 6.25
C ALA A 114 21.84 -6.90 4.94
N SER A 115 20.92 -5.94 4.82
CA SER A 115 20.01 -5.77 3.68
C SER A 115 20.22 -4.39 3.07
N PRO A 116 20.22 -4.26 1.72
CA PRO A 116 20.30 -2.96 1.07
C PRO A 116 19.17 -2.06 1.58
N ALA A 117 19.47 -0.79 1.86
CA ALA A 117 18.46 0.17 2.28
C ALA A 117 17.31 0.17 1.24
N PRO A 118 16.04 0.02 1.67
CA PRO A 118 14.94 -0.09 0.72
C PRO A 118 14.84 1.18 -0.11
N SER A 119 15.04 1.09 -1.42
CA SER A 119 14.90 2.25 -2.31
C SER A 119 13.42 2.55 -2.55
N TYR A 120 13.06 3.84 -2.61
CA TYR A 120 11.73 4.20 -3.08
C TYR A 120 11.57 3.80 -4.55
N LYS A 121 10.38 3.29 -4.86
CA LYS A 121 9.93 2.94 -6.20
C LYS A 121 8.67 3.74 -6.53
N MET A 122 8.38 3.83 -7.82
CA MET A 122 7.10 4.34 -8.28
C MET A 122 6.38 3.35 -9.19
N TRP A 123 5.06 3.42 -9.18
CA TRP A 123 4.19 2.65 -10.05
C TRP A 123 3.26 3.60 -10.79
N ARG A 124 3.30 3.56 -12.11
CA ARG A 124 2.33 4.26 -12.95
C ARG A 124 1.12 3.35 -13.13
N ILE A 125 -0.01 3.81 -12.64
CA ILE A 125 -1.29 3.11 -12.67
C ILE A 125 -2.34 4.06 -13.24
N ARG A 126 -3.31 3.54 -13.97
CA ARG A 126 -4.45 4.37 -14.38
C ARG A 126 -5.42 4.58 -13.23
N SER A 127 -6.11 5.71 -13.23
CA SER A 127 -7.18 5.97 -12.26
C SER A 127 -8.34 4.97 -12.34
N SER A 128 -8.47 4.25 -13.46
CA SER A 128 -9.46 3.19 -13.65
C SER A 128 -8.97 1.78 -13.29
N GLU A 129 -7.72 1.61 -12.86
CA GLU A 129 -7.19 0.29 -12.49
C GLU A 129 -7.64 -0.14 -11.09
N GLU A 130 -7.95 -1.44 -10.95
CA GLU A 130 -8.32 -2.03 -9.66
C GLU A 130 -7.09 -2.29 -8.79
N LEU A 131 -7.09 -1.73 -7.59
CA LEU A 131 -6.11 -1.99 -6.54
C LEU A 131 -6.76 -2.68 -5.35
N LEU A 132 -5.98 -3.47 -4.62
CA LEU A 132 -6.39 -3.99 -3.32
C LEU A 132 -5.63 -3.26 -2.22
N GLU A 133 -6.35 -2.52 -1.39
CA GLU A 133 -5.83 -1.93 -0.15
C GLU A 133 -5.87 -2.97 0.98
N VAL A 134 -4.78 -3.07 1.72
CA VAL A 134 -4.67 -3.92 2.91
C VAL A 134 -4.48 -3.02 4.12
N ALA A 135 -5.44 -3.06 5.05
CA ALA A 135 -5.36 -2.36 6.32
C ALA A 135 -5.25 -3.38 7.45
N LEU A 136 -4.14 -3.34 8.18
CA LEU A 136 -3.90 -4.16 9.37
C LEU A 136 -3.93 -3.25 10.60
N ASN A 137 -4.72 -3.61 11.60
CA ASN A 137 -4.78 -2.90 12.87
C ASN A 137 -4.40 -3.88 13.99
N TYR A 138 -3.40 -3.50 14.79
CA TYR A 138 -2.98 -4.22 15.98
C TYR A 138 -3.43 -3.46 17.23
N GLY A 139 -4.01 -4.16 18.20
CA GLY A 139 -4.52 -3.56 19.42
C GLY A 139 -5.37 -4.52 20.24
N GLU A 140 -5.85 -4.05 21.39
CA GLU A 140 -6.71 -4.84 22.27
C GLU A 140 -8.05 -5.17 21.61
N ALA A 141 -8.61 -6.34 21.91
CA ALA A 141 -9.91 -6.76 21.40
C ALA A 141 -11.03 -5.76 21.73
N LYS A 142 -10.97 -5.10 22.89
CA LYS A 142 -11.91 -4.03 23.24
C LYS A 142 -11.86 -2.89 22.22
N ILE A 143 -10.65 -2.41 21.89
CA ILE A 143 -10.47 -1.29 20.97
C ILE A 143 -10.87 -1.72 19.55
N LEU A 144 -10.35 -2.85 19.10
CA LEU A 144 -10.54 -3.34 17.72
C LEU A 144 -11.97 -3.80 17.43
N ILE A 145 -12.68 -4.34 18.42
CA ILE A 145 -14.02 -4.90 18.23
C ILE A 145 -15.06 -4.02 18.92
N LEU A 146 -14.97 -3.82 20.23
CA LEU A 146 -16.06 -3.16 20.96
C LEU A 146 -16.15 -1.67 20.60
N ASP A 147 -15.03 -0.95 20.71
CA ASP A 147 -14.99 0.50 20.53
C ASP A 147 -15.13 0.88 19.05
N ALA A 148 -14.55 0.10 18.13
CA ALA A 148 -14.72 0.28 16.69
C ALA A 148 -16.19 0.14 16.25
N ASN A 149 -17.00 -0.63 16.99
CA ASN A 149 -18.41 -0.81 16.66
C ASN A 149 -19.34 0.24 17.29
N LEU A 150 -18.85 1.10 18.19
CA LEU A 150 -19.66 2.12 18.87
C LEU A 150 -20.14 3.24 17.93
N PRO A 151 -21.37 3.74 18.10
CA PRO A 151 -21.89 4.90 17.38
C PRO A 151 -21.00 6.14 17.62
N GLY A 152 -20.64 6.87 16.56
CA GLY A 152 -19.86 8.12 16.64
C GLY A 152 -18.34 7.96 16.54
N LYS A 153 -17.81 6.73 16.56
CA LYS A 153 -16.37 6.44 16.37
C LYS A 153 -16.03 5.86 14.99
N ARG A 154 -17.02 5.50 14.18
CA ARG A 154 -16.81 5.04 12.80
C ARG A 154 -16.68 6.21 11.84
N SER A 155 -15.94 6.01 10.75
CA SER A 155 -15.94 6.96 9.64
C SER A 155 -17.36 7.04 9.04
N PRO A 156 -17.81 8.23 8.58
CA PRO A 156 -19.17 8.42 8.04
C PRO A 156 -19.53 7.43 6.93
N ASN A 157 -18.54 7.02 6.12
CA ASN A 157 -18.72 6.09 5.00
C ASN A 157 -19.10 4.66 5.45
N SER A 158 -18.76 4.25 6.67
CA SER A 158 -19.14 2.93 7.19
C SER A 158 -20.63 2.81 7.50
N TYR A 159 -21.31 3.91 7.85
CA TYR A 159 -22.76 3.93 8.10
C TYR A 159 -23.56 3.81 6.79
N ALA A 160 -23.04 4.36 5.68
CA ALA A 160 -23.70 4.27 4.38
C ALA A 160 -23.72 2.82 3.84
N ILE A 161 -22.65 2.05 4.11
CA ILE A 161 -22.52 0.66 3.65
C ILE A 161 -23.38 -0.29 4.50
N THR A 162 -23.47 -0.09 5.82
CA THR A 162 -24.33 -0.93 6.67
C THR A 162 -25.82 -0.69 6.42
N MET A 163 -26.24 0.52 6.01
CA MET A 163 -27.65 0.76 5.65
C MET A 163 -28.07 -0.01 4.39
N ALA A 164 -27.14 -0.26 3.46
CA ALA A 164 -27.39 -1.08 2.26
C ALA A 164 -27.24 -2.59 2.50
N LEU A 165 -26.42 -3.01 3.47
CA LEU A 165 -26.13 -4.43 3.75
C LEU A 165 -26.94 -5.03 4.90
N ALA A 166 -27.61 -4.24 5.74
CA ALA A 166 -28.43 -4.75 6.85
C ALA A 166 -29.57 -5.70 6.42
N HIS A 167 -29.97 -5.67 5.13
CA HIS A 167 -30.95 -6.60 4.56
C HIS A 167 -30.35 -7.86 3.92
N ARG A 168 -29.01 -8.02 3.91
CA ARG A 168 -28.31 -9.14 3.24
C ARG A 168 -27.49 -10.03 4.17
N ASP A 169 -27.55 -9.86 5.48
CA ASP A 169 -26.97 -10.80 6.44
C ASP A 169 -27.77 -12.12 6.47
N GLY A 170 -27.56 -12.91 5.42
CA GLY A 170 -27.91 -14.31 5.35
C GLY A 170 -27.09 -15.07 6.36
N ARG A 171 -27.78 -15.65 7.34
CA ARG A 171 -27.29 -16.60 8.34
C ARG A 171 -26.34 -17.61 7.70
N LEU A 172 -25.05 -17.53 8.04
CA LEU A 172 -24.09 -18.60 7.76
C LEU A 172 -24.44 -19.81 8.65
N ASN A 173 -25.30 -20.69 8.14
CA ASN A 173 -25.43 -22.02 8.70
C ASN A 173 -24.20 -22.84 8.24
N ARG A 174 -23.62 -23.55 9.19
CA ARG A 174 -22.52 -24.47 8.99
C ARG A 174 -23.11 -25.88 8.93
N ASP A 175 -23.22 -26.43 7.73
CA ASP A 175 -23.26 -27.87 7.49
C ASP A 175 -21.85 -28.33 7.10
#